data_AF-G7Z5E1-F1
#
_entry.id   AF-G7Z5E1-F1
#
_cell.length_a   1.000
_cell.length_b   1.000
_cell.length_c   1.000
_cell.angle_alpha   90.00
_cell.angle_beta   90.00
_cell.angle_gamma   90.00
#
_symmetry.space_group_name_H-M   'P 1'
#
loop_
_entity.id
_entity.type
_entity.pdbx_description
1 polymer ?
#
loop_
_entity_poly.entity_id
_entity_poly.type
_entity_poly.pdbx_seq_one_letter_code
_entity_poly.pdbx_strand_id
1 'polypeptide(L)'
;MPNDLFRVAVVGAGETGTPLLRKLLAAPFVELLGVADLDAEAPGMRLASHRGVKTTTDFQELARLGEQLDVLIDVTGVPAVRESLRKAMQETGNHHTVIVHEMVVQLMLSLLNGELVRLKHDTQDY
;
A
#
# COMPACT_ATOMS: atom_id res chain seq x y z
N MET A 1 -11.11 -23.63 -6.38
CA MET A 1 -10.80 -23.03 -5.08
C MET A 1 -10.84 -21.52 -5.28
N PRO A 2 -11.48 -20.72 -4.40
CA PRO A 2 -11.19 -19.28 -4.40
C PRO A 2 -9.68 -19.13 -4.17
N ASN A 3 -9.06 -18.15 -4.82
CA ASN A 3 -7.62 -17.96 -4.78
C ASN A 3 -7.14 -17.79 -3.32
N ASP A 4 -6.25 -18.65 -2.81
CA ASP A 4 -5.71 -18.57 -1.45
C ASP A 4 -4.67 -17.44 -1.26
N LEU A 5 -4.48 -16.62 -2.31
CA LEU A 5 -3.51 -15.54 -2.38
C LEU A 5 -4.23 -14.18 -2.43
N PHE A 6 -3.85 -13.29 -1.52
CA PHE A 6 -4.25 -11.88 -1.56
C PHE A 6 -3.29 -11.12 -2.48
N ARG A 7 -3.83 -10.50 -3.53
CA ARG A 7 -3.08 -9.61 -4.42
C ARG A 7 -3.11 -8.20 -3.86
N VAL A 8 -1.95 -7.70 -3.45
CA VAL A 8 -1.81 -6.49 -2.65
C VAL A 8 -0.95 -5.47 -3.38
N ALA A 9 -1.24 -4.19 -3.19
CA ALA A 9 -0.38 -3.08 -3.59
C ALA A 9 -0.30 -2.07 -2.43
N VAL A 10 0.83 -1.36 -2.33
CA VAL A 10 1.09 -0.43 -1.22
C VAL A 10 1.42 0.97 -1.76
N VAL A 11 0.80 2.00 -1.19
CA VAL A 11 1.10 3.41 -1.45
C VAL A 11 1.68 4.01 -0.17
N GLY A 12 2.86 4.61 -0.27
CA GLY A 12 3.69 5.02 0.86
C GLY A 12 4.66 3.91 1.26
N ALA A 13 5.94 4.10 0.98
CA ALA A 13 7.02 3.15 1.19
C ALA A 13 8.21 3.77 1.95
N GLY A 14 7.99 4.91 2.62
CA GLY A 14 8.96 5.50 3.55
C GLY A 14 9.27 4.62 4.77
N GLU A 15 9.96 5.22 5.75
CA GLU A 15 10.36 4.57 7.02
C GLU A 15 9.19 3.86 7.71
N THR A 16 8.02 4.50 7.65
CA THR A 16 6.79 4.04 8.29
C THR A 16 6.14 2.85 7.57
N GLY A 17 6.13 2.84 6.24
CA GLY A 17 5.49 1.79 5.43
C GLY A 17 6.36 0.53 5.28
N THR A 18 7.67 0.70 5.38
CA THR A 18 8.65 -0.38 5.15
C THR A 18 8.49 -1.60 6.09
N PRO A 19 8.21 -1.45 7.41
CA PRO A 19 7.94 -2.58 8.29
C PRO A 19 6.74 -3.42 7.86
N LEU A 20 5.65 -2.78 7.38
CA LEU A 20 4.50 -3.50 6.83
C LEU A 20 4.91 -4.24 5.55
N LEU A 21 5.61 -3.56 4.65
CA LEU A 21 6.08 -4.14 3.40
C LEU A 21 6.93 -5.41 3.62
N ARG A 22 7.82 -5.41 4.63
CA ARG A 22 8.59 -6.62 5.00
C ARG A 22 7.70 -7.78 5.42
N LYS A 23 6.63 -7.51 6.16
CA LYS A 23 5.67 -8.55 6.59
C LYS A 23 4.89 -9.09 5.39
N LEU A 24 4.43 -8.22 4.48
CA LEU A 24 3.73 -8.61 3.26
C LEU A 24 4.62 -9.51 2.37
N LEU A 25 5.87 -9.11 2.13
CA LEU A 25 6.83 -9.87 1.33
C LEU A 25 7.21 -11.23 1.95
N ALA A 26 7.03 -11.40 3.25
CA ALA A 26 7.32 -12.66 3.95
C ALA A 26 6.09 -13.58 4.05
N ALA A 27 4.90 -13.08 3.75
CA ALA A 27 3.66 -13.84 3.88
C ALA A 27 3.42 -14.69 2.62
N PRO A 28 3.39 -16.03 2.72
CA PRO A 28 3.24 -16.91 1.55
C PRO A 28 1.86 -16.84 0.90
N PHE A 29 0.89 -16.22 1.58
CA PHE A 29 -0.48 -15.98 1.11
C PHE A 29 -0.66 -14.57 0.53
N VAL A 30 0.42 -13.81 0.31
CA VAL A 30 0.38 -12.47 -0.28
C VAL A 30 1.20 -12.45 -1.56
N GLU A 31 0.56 -12.00 -2.64
CA GLU A 31 1.22 -11.59 -3.86
C GLU A 31 1.28 -10.06 -3.90
N LEU A 32 2.48 -9.49 -3.80
CA LEU A 32 2.65 -8.04 -3.84
C LEU A 32 2.83 -7.58 -5.30
N LEU A 33 1.79 -6.98 -5.87
CA LEU A 33 1.74 -6.54 -7.26
C LEU A 33 2.52 -5.24 -7.52
N GLY A 34 2.63 -4.38 -6.51
CA GLY A 34 3.40 -3.15 -6.66
C GLY A 34 3.49 -2.29 -5.40
N VAL A 35 4.46 -1.38 -5.42
CA VAL A 35 4.71 -0.39 -4.38
C VAL A 35 4.88 0.98 -5.01
N ALA A 36 4.27 1.99 -4.42
CA ALA A 36 4.39 3.38 -4.85
C ALA A 36 4.84 4.30 -3.72
N ASP A 37 5.77 5.19 -4.04
CA ASP A 37 6.19 6.30 -3.19
C ASP A 37 6.77 7.39 -4.11
N LEU A 38 6.64 8.67 -3.73
CA LEU A 38 7.20 9.78 -4.49
C LEU A 38 8.73 9.73 -4.49
N ASP A 39 9.32 9.29 -3.39
CA ASP A 39 10.75 9.07 -3.28
C ASP A 39 11.09 7.66 -3.79
N ALA A 40 11.63 7.58 -5.00
CA ALA A 40 12.12 6.32 -5.58
C ALA A 40 13.22 5.66 -4.73
N GLU A 41 13.90 6.44 -3.88
CA GLU A 41 14.91 6.00 -2.92
C GLU A 41 14.33 5.80 -1.51
N ALA A 42 13.01 5.79 -1.34
CA ALA A 42 12.41 5.42 -0.07
C ALA A 42 12.85 3.99 0.32
N PRO A 43 13.04 3.69 1.62
CA PRO A 43 13.53 2.38 2.06
C PRO A 43 12.69 1.20 1.54
N GLY A 44 11.37 1.39 1.44
CA GLY A 44 10.44 0.40 0.93
C GLY A 44 10.47 0.26 -0.59
N MET A 45 10.72 1.35 -1.33
CA MET A 45 10.91 1.30 -2.79
C MET A 45 12.14 0.48 -3.15
N ARG A 46 13.28 0.76 -2.51
CA ARG A 46 14.48 -0.07 -2.67
C ARG A 46 14.20 -1.52 -2.29
N LEU A 47 13.57 -1.77 -1.15
CA LEU A 47 13.25 -3.13 -0.73
C LEU A 47 12.40 -3.89 -1.76
N ALA A 48 11.34 -3.28 -2.27
CA ALA A 48 10.47 -3.87 -3.28
C ALA A 48 11.22 -4.18 -4.58
N SER A 49 12.01 -3.22 -5.07
CA SER A 49 12.83 -3.39 -6.27
C SER A 49 13.82 -4.56 -6.14
N HIS A 50 14.54 -4.66 -5.01
CA HIS A 50 15.46 -5.78 -4.74
C HIS A 50 14.77 -7.15 -4.68
N ARG A 51 13.45 -7.19 -4.44
CA ARG A 51 12.64 -8.40 -4.41
C ARG A 51 11.92 -8.66 -5.74
N GLY A 52 12.18 -7.87 -6.78
CA GLY A 52 11.56 -8.01 -8.10
C GLY A 52 10.12 -7.53 -8.16
N VAL A 53 9.64 -6.78 -7.16
CA VAL A 53 8.30 -6.20 -7.14
C VAL A 53 8.29 -4.89 -7.93
N LYS A 54 7.22 -4.66 -8.71
CA LYS A 54 7.06 -3.41 -9.46
C LYS A 54 7.06 -2.21 -8.49
N THR A 55 7.84 -1.19 -8.82
CA THR A 55 7.87 0.09 -8.11
C THR A 55 7.44 1.20 -9.07
N THR A 56 6.75 2.21 -8.56
CA THR A 56 6.38 3.42 -9.34
C THR A 56 6.35 4.66 -8.45
N THR A 57 6.57 5.83 -9.03
CA THR A 57 6.37 7.12 -8.35
C THR A 57 4.97 7.70 -8.61
N ASP A 58 4.15 7.03 -9.43
CA ASP A 58 2.74 7.38 -9.66
C ASP A 58 1.84 6.31 -9.04
N PHE A 59 1.27 6.60 -7.87
CA PHE A 59 0.37 5.67 -7.19
C PHE A 59 -0.90 5.35 -7.99
N GLN A 60 -1.30 6.21 -8.95
CA GLN A 60 -2.46 5.93 -9.79
C GLN A 60 -2.22 4.73 -10.71
N GLU A 61 -0.97 4.40 -11.04
CA GLU A 61 -0.67 3.15 -11.75
C GLU A 61 -1.14 1.92 -10.98
N LEU A 62 -1.06 1.94 -9.65
CA LEU A 62 -1.52 0.83 -8.81
C LEU A 62 -3.05 0.77 -8.77
N ALA A 63 -3.73 1.92 -8.71
CA ALA A 63 -5.19 1.97 -8.80
C ALA A 63 -5.70 1.46 -10.16
N ARG A 64 -4.95 1.71 -11.24
CA ARG A 64 -5.26 1.22 -12.59
C ARG A 64 -5.17 -0.30 -12.77
N LEU A 65 -4.63 -1.04 -11.79
CA LEU A 65 -4.67 -2.51 -11.80
C LEU A 65 -6.10 -3.07 -11.76
N GLY A 66 -7.06 -2.28 -11.25
CA GLY A 66 -8.48 -2.66 -11.26
C GLY A 66 -8.74 -3.96 -10.50
N GLU A 67 -9.57 -4.83 -11.06
CA GLU A 67 -9.96 -6.13 -10.48
C GLU A 67 -8.79 -7.14 -10.35
N GLN A 68 -7.61 -6.82 -10.90
CA GLN A 68 -6.40 -7.60 -10.63
C GLN A 68 -5.87 -7.40 -9.21
N LEU A 69 -6.30 -6.34 -8.54
CA LEU A 69 -5.86 -5.97 -7.20
C LEU A 69 -6.97 -6.24 -6.17
N ASP A 70 -6.68 -7.04 -5.15
CA ASP A 70 -7.66 -7.32 -4.07
C ASP A 70 -7.62 -6.23 -2.99
N VAL A 71 -6.42 -5.81 -2.59
CA VAL A 71 -6.22 -4.86 -1.50
C VAL A 71 -5.21 -3.78 -1.89
N LEU A 72 -5.63 -2.52 -1.83
CA LEU A 72 -4.74 -1.37 -1.95
C LEU A 72 -4.54 -0.77 -0.56
N ILE A 73 -3.31 -0.79 -0.06
CA ILE A 73 -2.97 -0.28 1.27
C ILE A 73 -2.35 1.11 1.14
N ASP A 74 -3.03 2.13 1.66
CA ASP A 74 -2.52 3.49 1.77
C ASP A 74 -1.93 3.71 3.16
N VAL A 75 -0.63 3.96 3.24
CA VAL A 75 0.09 4.32 4.47
C VAL A 75 0.72 5.71 4.40
N THR A 76 0.30 6.54 3.43
CA THR A 76 0.80 7.92 3.28
C THR A 76 0.26 8.84 4.37
N GLY A 77 -0.99 8.60 4.78
CA GLY A 77 -1.77 9.49 5.64
C GLY A 77 -2.13 10.83 5.01
N VAL A 78 -1.98 10.96 3.69
CA VAL A 78 -2.29 12.19 2.97
C VAL A 78 -3.74 12.16 2.48
N PRO A 79 -4.60 13.11 2.91
CA PRO A 79 -6.02 13.11 2.53
C PRO A 79 -6.26 13.14 1.01
N ALA A 80 -5.37 13.82 0.27
CA ALA A 80 -5.46 13.92 -1.19
C ALA A 80 -5.25 12.56 -1.89
N VAL A 81 -4.33 11.73 -1.40
CA VAL A 81 -4.09 10.37 -1.90
C VAL A 81 -5.34 9.52 -1.69
N ARG A 82 -5.89 9.52 -0.48
CA ARG A 82 -7.15 8.84 -0.14
C ARG A 82 -8.32 9.27 -1.03
N GLU A 83 -8.50 10.57 -1.28
CA GLU A 83 -9.55 11.06 -2.18
C GLU A 83 -9.30 10.59 -3.62
N SER A 84 -8.06 10.72 -4.11
CA SER A 84 -7.69 10.31 -5.46
C SER A 84 -7.94 8.81 -5.69
N LEU A 85 -7.56 7.96 -4.74
CA LEU A 85 -7.78 6.51 -4.81
C LEU A 85 -9.28 6.17 -4.81
N ARG A 86 -10.07 6.79 -3.92
CA ARG A 86 -11.53 6.58 -3.91
C ARG A 86 -12.17 7.01 -5.22
N LYS A 87 -11.78 8.17 -5.75
CA LYS A 87 -12.27 8.69 -7.01
C LYS A 87 -11.94 7.73 -8.16
N ALA A 88 -10.71 7.20 -8.21
CA ALA A 88 -10.32 6.21 -9.21
C ALA A 88 -11.19 4.94 -9.16
N MET A 89 -11.52 4.43 -7.97
CA MET A 89 -12.43 3.27 -7.84
C MET A 89 -13.84 3.59 -8.37
N GLN A 90 -14.37 4.77 -8.07
CA GLN A 90 -15.69 5.20 -8.53
C GLN A 90 -15.73 5.39 -10.05
N GLU A 91 -14.74 6.07 -10.62
CA GLU A 91 -14.66 6.36 -12.07
C GLU A 91 -14.51 5.08 -12.91
N THR A 92 -13.83 4.08 -12.37
CA THR A 92 -13.61 2.79 -13.06
C THR A 92 -14.70 1.76 -12.78
N GLY A 93 -15.64 2.04 -11.86
CA GLY A 93 -16.64 1.06 -11.40
C GLY A 93 -16.01 -0.13 -10.68
N ASN A 94 -14.81 0.02 -10.12
CA ASN A 94 -14.12 -1.04 -9.41
C ASN A 94 -14.72 -1.22 -8.01
N HIS A 95 -15.50 -2.30 -7.85
CA HIS A 95 -16.10 -2.72 -6.59
C HIS A 95 -15.38 -3.92 -5.96
N HIS A 96 -14.34 -4.42 -6.61
CA HIS A 96 -13.57 -5.59 -6.19
C HIS A 96 -12.46 -5.20 -5.21
N THR A 97 -11.67 -4.17 -5.54
CA THR A 97 -10.54 -3.74 -4.73
C THR A 97 -10.98 -3.05 -3.44
N VAL A 98 -10.42 -3.48 -2.30
CA VAL A 98 -10.62 -2.81 -1.00
C VAL A 98 -9.45 -1.87 -0.70
N ILE A 99 -9.76 -0.61 -0.37
CA ILE A 99 -8.76 0.34 0.10
C ILE A 99 -8.64 0.26 1.62
N VAL A 100 -7.44 -0.06 2.12
CA VAL A 100 -7.10 -0.03 3.53
C VAL A 100 -6.34 1.25 3.81
N HIS A 101 -6.97 2.14 4.57
CA HIS A 101 -6.41 3.45 4.92
C HIS A 101 -5.42 3.35 6.08
N GLU A 102 -4.60 4.39 6.22
CA GLU A 102 -3.49 4.48 7.14
C GLU A 102 -3.92 4.24 8.60
N MET A 103 -5.10 4.74 8.98
CA MET A 103 -5.63 4.61 10.33
C MET A 103 -5.93 3.16 10.69
N VAL A 104 -6.41 2.37 9.72
CA VAL A 104 -6.67 0.93 9.90
C VAL A 104 -5.34 0.20 10.01
N VAL A 105 -4.36 0.53 9.16
CA VAL A 105 -3.01 -0.04 9.23
C VAL A 105 -2.37 0.24 10.59
N GLN A 106 -2.43 1.48 11.04
CA GLN A 106 -1.88 1.91 12.33
C GLN A 106 -2.52 1.15 13.49
N LEU A 107 -3.85 1.02 13.50
CA LEU A 107 -4.58 0.27 14.51
C LEU A 107 -4.13 -1.21 14.51
N MET A 108 -4.10 -1.84 13.35
CA MET A 108 -3.73 -3.25 13.23
C MET A 108 -2.29 -3.50 13.68
N LEU A 109 -1.33 -2.68 13.26
CA LEU A 109 0.07 -2.80 13.71
C LEU A 109 0.19 -2.54 15.21
N SER A 110 -0.57 -1.59 15.76
CA SER A 110 -0.55 -1.30 17.19
C SER A 110 -1.06 -2.49 18.02
N LEU A 111 -2.16 -3.10 17.58
CA LEU A 111 -2.74 -4.28 18.23
C LEU A 111 -1.79 -5.49 18.15
N LEU A 112 -1.14 -5.69 17.00
CA LEU A 112 -0.22 -6.82 16.79
C LEU A 112 1.09 -6.66 17.58
N ASN A 113 1.57 -5.43 17.76
CA ASN A 113 2.80 -5.16 18.49
C ASN A 113 2.57 -4.97 20.00
N GLY A 114 1.33 -4.81 20.45
CA GLY A 114 0.99 -4.55 21.85
C GLY A 114 1.35 -3.14 22.33
N GLU A 115 1.69 -2.23 21.41
CA GLU A 115 2.03 -0.83 21.71
C GLU A 115 1.51 0.09 20.60
N LEU A 116 1.27 1.36 20.92
CA LEU A 116 0.79 2.32 19.92
C LEU A 116 1.89 2.59 18.88
N VAL A 117 1.70 2.08 17.68
CA VAL A 117 2.49 2.46 16.50
C VAL A 117 1.97 3.80 16.01
N ARG A 118 2.88 4.75 15.73
CA ARG A 118 2.55 6.00 15.05
C ARG A 118 3.17 6.01 13.67
N LEU A 119 2.32 6.14 12.66
CA LEU A 119 2.78 6.33 11.30
C LEU A 119 3.27 7.79 11.18
N LYS A 120 4.53 8.00 10.75
CA LYS A 120 5.02 9.36 10.47
C LYS A 120 4.38 9.84 9.17
N HIS A 121 3.71 10.97 9.22
CA HIS A 121 3.30 11.72 8.04
C HIS A 121 4.44 12.67 7.70
N ASP A 122 5.26 12.32 6.71
CA ASP A 122 6.06 13.35 6.08
C ASP A 122 5.12 14.12 5.15
N THR A 123 4.96 15.41 5.40
CA THR A 123 4.28 16.37 4.51
C THR A 123 5.12 16.59 3.27
N GLN A 124 5.34 15.54 2.49
CA GLN A 124 5.73 15.69 1.10
C GLN A 124 4.45 15.96 0.32
N ASP A 125 4.47 16.96 -0.56
CA ASP A 125 3.33 17.30 -1.41
C ASP A 125 3.12 16.15 -2.42
N TYR A 126 1.98 15.46 -2.31
CA TYR A 126 1.51 14.42 -3.25
C TYR A 126 0.60 15.01 -4.32
#